data_AF-A0A7W5KZY3-F1
#
_entry.id   AF-A0A7W5KZY3-F1
#
_cell.length_a   1.000
_cell.length_b   1.000
_cell.length_c   1.000
_cell.angle_alpha   90.00
_cell.angle_beta   90.00
_cell.angle_gamma   90.00
#
_symmetry.space_group_name_H-M   'P 1'
#
loop_
_entity.id
_entity.type
_entity.pdbx_description
1 polymer ?
#
loop_
_entity_poly.entity_id
_entity_poly.type
_entity_poly.pdbx_seq_one_letter_code
_entity_poly.pdbx_strand_id
1 'polypeptide(L)'
;MQACPLQRSDDTELVLLCSELHEAAMFAELRLKAMPDYADTVEETAAIEAILQPGEVIADQMLSLQAATSDGVEARLRATLWKRGEYIGTYLGEG
;
A
#
# COMPACT_ATOMS: atom_id res chain seq x y z
N MET A 1 2.95 -13.03 38.78
CA MET A 1 2.76 -13.30 37.35
C MET A 1 2.15 -12.05 36.75
N GLN A 2 2.98 -11.20 36.12
CA GLN A 2 2.50 -10.03 35.39
C GLN A 2 1.91 -10.50 34.06
N ALA A 3 0.67 -10.11 33.77
CA ALA A 3 0.08 -10.29 32.46
C ALA A 3 0.90 -9.46 31.45
N CYS A 4 1.56 -10.14 30.51
CA CYS A 4 2.15 -9.46 29.37
C CYS A 4 1.02 -8.78 28.58
N PRO A 5 1.16 -7.50 28.19
CA PRO A 5 0.20 -6.90 27.27
C PRO A 5 0.19 -7.76 26.00
N LEU A 6 -1.00 -8.06 25.48
CA LEU A 6 -1.19 -8.75 24.20
C LEU A 6 -0.59 -7.86 23.10
N GLN A 7 0.72 -7.99 22.89
CA GLN A 7 1.44 -7.39 21.78
C GLN A 7 0.80 -7.99 20.54
N ARG A 8 0.06 -7.17 19.78
CA ARG A 8 -0.53 -7.60 18.51
C ARG A 8 0.62 -8.16 17.68
N SER A 9 0.51 -9.39 17.21
CA SER A 9 1.55 -9.98 16.36
C SER A 9 1.72 -9.09 15.15
N ASP A 10 2.96 -8.77 14.77
CA ASP A 10 3.28 -8.00 13.56
C ASP A 10 2.55 -8.57 12.33
N ASP A 11 2.40 -9.90 12.23
CA ASP A 11 1.58 -10.55 11.19
C ASP A 11 0.11 -10.11 11.16
N THR A 12 -0.52 -9.89 12.32
CA THR A 12 -1.92 -9.40 12.38
C THR A 12 -2.00 -7.96 11.89
N GLU A 13 -1.01 -7.14 12.21
CA GLU A 13 -0.93 -5.76 11.74
C GLU A 13 -0.64 -5.71 10.23
N LEU A 14 0.26 -6.56 9.73
CA LEU A 14 0.55 -6.73 8.31
C LEU A 14 -0.70 -7.09 7.50
N VAL A 15 -1.55 -8.00 7.99
CA VAL A 15 -2.79 -8.37 7.30
C VAL A 15 -3.79 -7.21 7.24
N LEU A 16 -3.88 -6.41 8.30
CA LEU A 16 -4.75 -5.23 8.34
C LEU A 16 -4.26 -4.14 7.40
N LEU A 17 -2.98 -3.78 7.50
CA LEU A 17 -2.35 -2.80 6.61
C LEU A 17 -2.40 -3.28 5.15
N CYS A 18 -2.35 -4.59 4.89
CA CYS A 18 -2.51 -5.11 3.53
C CYS A 18 -3.92 -4.83 2.97
N SER A 19 -4.95 -4.87 3.81
CA SER A 19 -6.32 -4.49 3.42
C SER A 19 -6.41 -2.99 3.15
N GLU A 20 -5.82 -2.17 4.03
CA GLU A 20 -5.76 -0.72 3.86
C GLU A 20 -4.97 -0.31 2.61
N LEU A 21 -3.86 -0.98 2.32
CA LEU A 21 -3.07 -0.79 1.10
C LEU A 21 -3.91 -1.07 -0.15
N HIS A 22 -4.74 -2.12 -0.11
CA HIS A 22 -5.63 -2.46 -1.22
C HIS A 22 -6.70 -1.39 -1.43
N GLU A 23 -7.31 -0.88 -0.35
CA GLU A 23 -8.27 0.22 -0.44
C GLU A 23 -7.61 1.50 -0.99
N ALA A 24 -6.42 1.85 -0.49
CA ALA A 24 -5.64 2.98 -1.01
C ALA A 24 -5.33 2.81 -2.51
N ALA A 25 -4.99 1.60 -2.95
CA ALA A 25 -4.75 1.30 -4.35
C ALA A 25 -5.99 1.48 -5.23
N MET A 26 -7.17 1.03 -4.77
CA MET A 26 -8.43 1.26 -5.49
C MET A 26 -8.75 2.76 -5.63
N PHE A 27 -8.58 3.53 -4.54
CA PHE A 27 -8.75 4.98 -4.60
C PHE A 27 -7.73 5.65 -5.52
N ALA A 28 -6.47 5.22 -5.47
CA ALA A 28 -5.43 5.73 -6.34
C ALA A 28 -5.76 5.47 -7.81
N GLU A 29 -6.12 4.24 -8.17
CA GLU A 29 -6.50 3.88 -9.53
C GLU A 29 -7.67 4.73 -10.05
N LEU A 30 -8.74 4.89 -9.25
CA LEU A 30 -9.88 5.72 -9.63
C LEU A 30 -9.47 7.17 -9.87
N ARG A 31 -8.60 7.73 -9.03
CA ARG A 31 -8.14 9.12 -9.17
C ARG A 31 -7.19 9.30 -10.34
N LEU A 32 -6.28 8.36 -10.59
CA LEU A 32 -5.39 8.35 -11.75
C LEU A 32 -6.20 8.32 -13.05
N LYS A 33 -7.24 7.47 -13.14
CA LYS A 33 -8.15 7.41 -14.31
C LYS A 33 -8.94 8.71 -14.52
N ALA A 34 -9.22 9.44 -13.45
CA ALA A 34 -9.96 10.71 -13.47
C ALA A 34 -9.04 11.94 -13.53
N MET A 35 -7.73 11.77 -13.72
CA MET A 35 -6.80 12.89 -13.80
C MET A 35 -7.13 13.77 -15.00
N PRO A 36 -7.08 15.10 -14.83
CA PRO A 36 -7.19 16.01 -15.96
C PRO A 36 -5.95 15.91 -16.84
N ASP A 37 -6.08 16.32 -18.10
CA ASP A 37 -4.95 16.48 -18.99
C ASP A 37 -4.16 17.74 -18.59
N TYR A 38 -3.01 17.54 -17.96
CA TYR A 38 -2.15 18.61 -17.48
C TYR A 38 -1.29 19.14 -18.63
N ALA A 39 -1.21 20.46 -18.78
CA ALA A 39 -0.30 21.07 -19.76
C ALA A 39 1.16 21.09 -19.29
N ASP A 40 1.39 20.99 -17.98
CA ASP A 40 2.71 20.98 -17.35
C ASP A 40 2.97 19.63 -16.67
N THR A 41 4.06 18.99 -17.11
CA THR A 41 4.58 17.74 -16.56
C THR A 41 4.92 17.82 -15.06
N VAL A 42 5.29 18.99 -14.54
CA VAL A 42 5.60 19.16 -13.11
C VAL A 42 4.32 19.09 -12.27
N GLU A 43 3.26 19.75 -12.72
CA GLU A 43 1.95 19.70 -12.08
C GLU A 43 1.33 18.29 -12.14
N GLU A 44 1.47 17.63 -13.29
CA GLU A 44 1.04 16.24 -13.47
C GLU A 44 1.74 15.31 -12.48
N THR A 45 3.08 15.40 -12.40
CA THR A 45 3.89 14.56 -11.51
C THR A 45 3.50 14.78 -10.05
N ALA A 46 3.36 16.04 -9.61
CA ALA A 46 2.95 16.36 -8.25
C ALA A 46 1.55 15.81 -7.92
N ALA A 47 0.63 15.82 -8.89
CA ALA A 47 -0.69 15.25 -8.72
C ALA A 47 -0.65 13.71 -8.60
N ILE A 48 0.16 13.03 -9.42
CA ILE A 48 0.37 11.57 -9.32
C ILE A 48 0.96 11.22 -7.96
N GLU A 49 2.02 11.90 -7.53
CA GLU A 49 2.65 11.68 -6.24
C GLU A 49 1.64 11.85 -5.10
N ALA A 50 0.83 12.92 -5.12
CA ALA A 50 -0.20 13.15 -4.12
C ALA A 50 -1.29 12.06 -4.10
N ILE A 51 -1.63 11.49 -5.27
CA ILE A 51 -2.59 10.38 -5.37
C ILE A 51 -2.00 9.09 -4.78
N LEU A 52 -0.71 8.81 -5.02
CA LEU A 52 -0.04 7.59 -4.57
C LEU A 52 0.44 7.67 -3.11
N GLN A 53 0.65 8.87 -2.57
CA GLN A 53 1.24 9.07 -1.24
C GLN A 53 0.57 8.29 -0.10
N PRO A 54 -0.77 8.11 -0.04
CA PRO A 54 -1.39 7.30 1.00
C PRO A 54 -0.90 5.84 0.98
N GLY A 55 -0.80 5.22 -0.20
CA GLY A 55 -0.30 3.85 -0.34
C GLY A 55 1.20 3.76 -0.02
N GLU A 56 1.98 4.80 -0.35
CA GLU A 56 3.41 4.86 0.03
C GLU A 56 3.61 4.80 1.54
N VAL A 57 2.82 5.58 2.30
CA VAL A 57 2.88 5.59 3.77
C VAL A 57 2.53 4.23 4.35
N ILE A 58 1.50 3.56 3.84
CA ILE A 58 1.09 2.23 4.30
C ILE A 58 2.16 1.19 3.97
N ALA A 59 2.70 1.21 2.74
CA ALA A 59 3.74 0.28 2.32
C ALA A 59 5.02 0.43 3.16
N ASP A 60 5.43 1.66 3.50
CA ASP A 60 6.58 1.90 4.38
C ASP A 60 6.34 1.35 5.79
N GLN A 61 5.13 1.51 6.34
CA GLN A 61 4.76 0.90 7.62
C GLN A 61 4.84 -0.63 7.57
N MET A 62 4.24 -1.25 6.55
CA MET A 62 4.29 -2.71 6.37
C MET A 62 5.71 -3.25 6.27
N LEU A 63 6.60 -2.55 5.55
CA LEU A 63 7.99 -2.98 5.37
C LEU A 63 8.83 -2.86 6.66
N SER A 64 8.37 -2.08 7.64
CA SER A 64 8.99 -1.97 8.97
C SER A 64 8.67 -3.12 9.93
N LEU A 65 7.59 -3.87 9.69
CA LEU A 65 7.07 -4.94 10.57
C LEU A 65 7.64 -6.32 10.22
N GLN A 66 7.90 -7.19 11.19
CA GLN A 66 8.40 -8.54 10.88
C GLN A 66 7.27 -9.50 10.49
N ALA A 67 7.53 -10.39 9.52
CA ALA A 67 6.59 -11.45 9.17
C ALA A 67 7.08 -12.80 9.69
N ALA A 68 6.25 -13.51 10.45
CA ALA A 68 6.54 -14.87 10.91
C ALA A 68 5.61 -15.92 10.25
N THR A 69 4.56 -15.48 9.57
CA THR A 69 3.57 -16.33 8.89
C THR A 69 3.62 -16.16 7.37
N SER A 70 3.05 -17.12 6.64
CA SER A 70 2.86 -17.02 5.19
C SER A 70 2.09 -15.76 4.79
N ASP A 71 1.05 -15.42 5.56
CA ASP A 71 0.15 -14.31 5.26
C ASP A 71 0.85 -12.97 5.49
N GLY A 72 1.67 -12.87 6.56
CA GLY A 72 2.53 -11.72 6.79
C GLY A 72 3.60 -11.55 5.70
N VAL A 73 4.18 -12.65 5.21
CA VAL A 73 5.15 -12.61 4.09
C VAL A 73 4.48 -12.13 2.81
N GLU A 74 3.29 -12.63 2.48
CA GLU A 74 2.50 -12.18 1.33
C GLU A 74 2.12 -10.69 1.45
N ALA A 75 1.71 -10.24 2.63
CA ALA A 75 1.44 -8.82 2.90
C ALA A 75 2.68 -7.94 2.63
N ARG A 76 3.86 -8.35 3.12
CA ARG A 76 5.13 -7.63 2.84
C ARG A 76 5.51 -7.67 1.36
N LEU A 77 5.24 -8.76 0.65
CA LEU A 77 5.46 -8.85 -0.80
C LEU A 77 4.60 -7.82 -1.54
N ARG A 78 3.33 -7.69 -1.16
CA ARG A 78 2.41 -6.69 -1.69
C ARG A 78 2.88 -5.26 -1.45
N ALA A 79 3.35 -4.94 -0.24
CA ALA A 79 3.98 -3.65 0.03
C ALA A 79 5.21 -3.41 -0.86
N THR A 80 6.02 -4.44 -1.12
CA THR A 80 7.16 -4.35 -2.03
C THR A 80 6.73 -4.08 -3.48
N LEU A 81 5.67 -4.73 -3.95
CA LEU A 81 5.09 -4.49 -5.28
C LEU A 81 4.54 -3.07 -5.40
N TRP A 82 4.00 -2.50 -4.32
CA TRP A 82 3.60 -1.10 -4.27
C TRP A 82 4.80 -0.18 -4.50
N LYS A 83 5.88 -0.34 -3.73
CA LYS A 83 7.11 0.50 -3.85
C LYS A 83 7.78 0.42 -5.23
N ARG A 84 7.49 -0.63 -6.01
CA ARG A 84 7.99 -0.80 -7.37
C ARG A 84 7.08 -0.21 -8.44
N GLY A 85 5.90 0.30 -8.07
CA GLY A 85 4.87 0.73 -9.02
C GLY A 85 4.16 -0.43 -9.73
N GLU A 86 4.32 -1.67 -9.24
CA GLU A 86 3.80 -2.89 -9.88
C GLU A 86 2.45 -3.33 -9.28
N TYR A 87 2.07 -2.82 -8.10
CA TYR A 87 0.89 -3.26 -7.37
C TYR A 87 -0.41 -3.09 -8.15
N ILE A 88 -0.69 -1.88 -8.65
CA ILE A 88 -1.95 -1.58 -9.34
C ILE A 88 -2.08 -2.48 -10.57
N GLY A 89 -1.05 -2.58 -11.40
CA GLY A 89 -1.06 -3.46 -12.57
C GLY A 89 -1.21 -4.95 -12.24
N THR A 90 -0.71 -5.40 -11.07
CA THR A 90 -0.75 -6.81 -10.66
C THR A 90 -2.07 -7.22 -10.01
N TYR A 91 -2.66 -6.35 -9.19
CA TYR A 91 -3.82 -6.68 -8.34
C TYR A 91 -5.10 -5.97 -8.72
N LEU A 92 -5.03 -4.90 -9.52
CA LEU A 92 -6.17 -4.13 -10.02
C LEU A 92 -6.22 -4.08 -11.56
N GLY A 93 -5.12 -4.44 -12.23
CA GLY A 93 -5.02 -4.52 -13.68
C GLY A 93 -5.75 -5.73 -14.25
N GLU A 94 -6.61 -5.47 -15.24
CA GLU A 94 -7.52 -6.37 -15.96
C GLU A 94 -8.74 -6.90 -15.17
N GLY A 95 -9.78 -6.06 -15.12
CA GLY A 95 -11.18 -6.46 -15.29
C GLY A 95 -11.71 -5.93 -16.62
#